data_AF-A0A979FTJ0-F1
#
_entry.id   AF-A0A979FTJ0-F1
#
_cell.length_a   1.000
_cell.length_b   1.000
_cell.length_c   1.000
_cell.angle_alpha   90.00
_cell.angle_beta   90.00
_cell.angle_gamma   90.00
#
_symmetry.space_group_name_H-M   'P 1'
#
loop_
_entity.id
_entity.type
_entity.pdbx_description
1 polymer ?
#
loop_
_entity_poly.entity_id
_entity_poly.type
_entity_poly.pdbx_seq_one_letter_code
_entity_poly.pdbx_strand_id
1 'polypeptide(L)'
;MTSFTNTRLLRGGIRRTLLVILVTLVEMFGAQPNEGTTFLDGVKAVCLDDKVSPTPGSCIVLSFGMGNEWSFEEAMAEYGCKVYAFDPTIRQPDSLSGHGIHFRPLGLGGVTGVASFHGTEIQVCTYRDILKLIDLEKSVIDYLRIDIEGFEVDFFHNVLNDDVELLANIKQIGMEIHPLASETLRDLMWSQIRQLRSLHFSQVSSLPSMGWTYTFENKTVSQFYEMLWVNEKFR
;
A
#
# COMPACT_ATOMS: atom_id res chain seq x y z
N MET A 1 56.32 18.80 -57.01
CA MET A 1 55.02 19.49 -57.13
C MET A 1 54.07 18.79 -56.15
N THR A 2 53.92 19.32 -54.93
CA THR A 2 52.69 20.00 -54.42
C THR A 2 51.52 19.01 -54.29
N SER A 3 50.89 18.76 -53.14
CA SER A 3 50.52 19.65 -52.02
C SER A 3 50.15 18.85 -50.77
N PHE A 4 50.36 19.47 -49.60
CA PHE A 4 49.76 19.13 -48.31
C PHE A 4 48.24 19.29 -48.34
N THR A 5 47.51 18.47 -47.58
CA THR A 5 46.45 18.94 -46.66
C THR A 5 46.28 17.96 -45.51
N ASN A 6 46.50 18.50 -44.32
CA ASN A 6 46.35 17.91 -43.00
C ASN A 6 44.89 18.09 -42.57
N THR A 7 44.18 17.02 -42.17
CA THR A 7 42.90 17.18 -41.45
C THR A 7 42.85 16.22 -40.27
N ARG A 8 43.05 16.78 -39.08
CA ARG A 8 42.77 16.16 -37.78
C ARG A 8 41.30 15.74 -37.73
N LEU A 9 41.05 14.43 -37.62
CA LEU A 9 39.78 13.92 -37.12
C LEU A 9 39.76 14.04 -35.60
N LEU A 10 39.03 15.04 -35.10
CA LEU A 10 38.68 15.18 -33.70
C LEU A 10 37.81 13.99 -33.29
N ARG A 11 38.34 13.11 -32.44
CA ARG A 11 37.56 12.10 -31.71
C ARG A 11 36.69 12.81 -30.67
N GLY A 12 35.57 13.37 -31.12
CA GLY A 12 34.48 13.83 -30.25
C GLY A 12 33.56 12.66 -29.94
N GLY A 13 33.94 11.84 -28.96
CA GLY A 13 33.04 10.83 -28.40
C GLY A 13 31.91 11.51 -27.64
N ILE A 14 30.75 11.67 -28.27
CA ILE A 14 29.52 12.02 -27.58
C ILE A 14 29.19 10.83 -26.68
N ARG A 15 29.56 10.91 -25.40
CA ARG A 15 28.93 10.08 -24.37
C ARG A 15 27.46 10.51 -24.33
N ARG A 16 26.61 9.81 -25.08
CA ARG A 16 25.17 9.82 -24.82
C ARG A 16 25.00 9.18 -23.46
N THR A 17 24.95 9.98 -22.41
CA THR A 17 24.34 9.56 -21.16
C THR A 17 22.90 9.22 -21.51
N LEU A 18 22.61 7.92 -21.61
CA LEU A 18 21.24 7.45 -21.73
C LEU A 18 20.59 7.84 -20.39
N LEU A 19 19.81 8.92 -20.38
CA LEU A 19 18.93 9.21 -19.28
C LEU A 19 17.84 8.14 -19.34
N VAL A 20 18.08 6.99 -18.71
CA VAL A 20 17.02 6.03 -18.44
C VAL A 20 16.12 6.75 -17.45
N ILE A 21 15.03 7.31 -17.95
CA ILE A 21 13.91 7.67 -17.09
C ILE A 21 13.40 6.32 -16.58
N LEU A 22 13.79 5.94 -15.37
CA LEU A 22 13.18 4.82 -14.66
C LEU A 22 11.71 5.20 -14.45
N VAL A 23 10.86 4.74 -15.35
CA VAL A 23 9.41 4.77 -15.16
C VAL A 23 9.11 3.64 -14.19
N THR A 24 8.58 3.98 -13.01
CA THR A 24 8.12 2.97 -12.05
C THR A 24 7.06 2.10 -12.73
N LEU A 25 7.27 0.78 -12.75
CA LEU A 25 6.30 -0.17 -13.28
C LEU A 25 5.22 -0.42 -12.22
N VAL A 26 3.99 -0.02 -12.51
CA VAL A 26 2.83 -0.21 -11.61
C VAL A 26 1.75 -0.96 -12.37
N GLU A 27 1.24 -2.03 -11.78
CA GLU A 27 0.11 -2.80 -12.28
C GLU A 27 -1.04 -2.80 -11.26
N MET A 28 -2.25 -3.06 -11.72
CA MET A 28 -3.45 -3.08 -10.87
C MET A 28 -3.87 -4.53 -10.61
N PHE A 29 -4.06 -4.89 -9.33
CA PHE A 29 -4.48 -6.21 -8.88
C PHE A 29 -5.88 -6.11 -8.26
N GLY A 30 -6.69 -7.16 -8.41
CA GLY A 30 -8.08 -7.21 -7.93
C GLY A 30 -9.12 -7.11 -9.05
N ALA A 31 -10.32 -6.67 -8.69
CA ALA A 31 -11.51 -6.72 -9.53
C ALA A 31 -11.28 -6.21 -10.96
N GLN A 32 -11.65 -7.01 -11.95
CA GLN A 32 -11.71 -6.53 -13.33
C GLN A 32 -13.05 -5.79 -13.54
N PRO A 33 -13.06 -4.66 -14.27
CA PRO A 33 -14.29 -3.94 -14.53
C PRO A 33 -15.27 -4.83 -15.30
N ASN A 34 -16.39 -5.19 -14.67
CA ASN A 34 -17.56 -5.65 -15.41
C ASN A 34 -18.16 -4.45 -16.16
N GLU A 35 -18.63 -4.68 -17.40
CA GLU A 35 -19.29 -3.68 -18.23
C GLU A 35 -20.46 -3.02 -17.48
N GLY A 36 -20.23 -1.83 -16.91
CA GLY A 36 -21.29 -0.98 -16.36
C GLY A 36 -21.09 -0.39 -14.96
N THR A 37 -20.07 -0.81 -14.19
CA THR A 37 -19.78 -0.22 -12.87
C THR A 37 -18.45 0.52 -12.87
N THR A 38 -18.48 1.85 -12.69
CA THR A 38 -17.30 2.73 -12.53
C THR A 38 -16.65 2.65 -11.14
N PHE A 39 -17.10 1.74 -10.28
CA PHE A 39 -16.58 1.54 -8.93
C PHE A 39 -15.69 0.30 -8.90
N LEU A 40 -14.39 0.51 -8.69
CA LEU A 40 -13.37 -0.52 -8.60
C LEU A 40 -12.78 -0.53 -7.17
N ASP A 41 -13.61 -0.82 -6.18
CA ASP A 41 -13.25 -0.81 -4.76
C ASP A 41 -12.12 -1.83 -4.44
N GLY A 42 -12.16 -2.99 -5.09
CA GLY A 42 -11.16 -4.04 -4.90
C GLY A 42 -9.83 -3.85 -5.64
N VAL A 43 -9.68 -2.80 -6.45
CA VAL A 43 -8.51 -2.69 -7.35
C VAL A 43 -7.39 -1.88 -6.71
N LYS A 44 -6.29 -2.55 -6.38
CA LYS A 44 -5.14 -1.92 -5.72
C LYS A 44 -3.90 -1.91 -6.61
N ALA A 45 -3.15 -0.82 -6.59
CA ALA A 45 -1.93 -0.65 -7.36
C ALA A 45 -0.75 -1.40 -6.72
N VAL A 46 0.06 -2.10 -7.50
CA VAL A 46 1.24 -2.85 -7.06
C VAL A 46 2.45 -2.42 -7.88
N CYS A 47 3.55 -2.07 -7.20
CA CYS A 47 4.82 -1.76 -7.86
C CYS A 47 5.52 -3.06 -8.24
N LEU A 48 5.89 -3.19 -9.51
CA LEU A 48 6.62 -4.33 -10.07
C LEU A 48 8.06 -3.98 -10.49
N ASP A 49 8.60 -2.87 -9.99
CA ASP A 49 10.03 -2.58 -10.11
C ASP A 49 10.85 -3.72 -9.49
N ASP A 50 12.03 -3.99 -10.09
CA ASP A 50 12.96 -5.02 -9.60
C ASP A 50 13.26 -4.84 -8.11
N LYS A 51 13.42 -5.97 -7.39
CA LYS A 51 13.59 -6.11 -5.93
C LYS A 51 12.42 -5.65 -5.04
N VAL A 52 11.58 -4.72 -5.50
CA VAL A 52 10.38 -4.26 -4.78
C VAL A 52 9.20 -5.17 -5.07
N SER A 53 9.08 -5.65 -6.31
CA SER A 53 7.99 -6.52 -6.77
C SER A 53 7.76 -7.70 -5.81
N PRO A 54 6.50 -8.06 -5.51
CA PRO A 54 6.21 -9.31 -4.83
C PRO A 54 6.80 -10.48 -5.64
N THR A 55 7.53 -11.37 -4.97
CA THR A 55 8.14 -12.54 -5.62
C THR A 55 7.18 -13.74 -5.61
N PRO A 56 6.64 -14.20 -6.75
CA PRO A 56 5.76 -15.37 -6.81
C PRO A 56 6.32 -16.57 -6.05
N GLY A 57 5.48 -17.23 -5.25
CA GLY A 57 5.82 -18.41 -4.46
C GLY A 57 6.60 -18.12 -3.16
N SER A 58 7.04 -16.89 -2.92
CA SER A 58 7.71 -16.51 -1.66
C SER A 58 7.27 -15.18 -1.06
N CYS A 59 6.41 -14.42 -1.75
CA CYS A 59 5.89 -13.16 -1.25
C CYS A 59 4.93 -13.31 -0.08
N ILE A 60 4.99 -12.35 0.84
CA ILE A 60 4.08 -12.21 1.97
C ILE A 60 3.25 -10.95 1.81
N VAL A 61 1.93 -11.12 1.82
CA VAL A 61 0.95 -10.02 1.80
C VAL A 61 0.22 -9.99 3.12
N LEU A 62 0.18 -8.82 3.76
CA LEU A 62 -0.72 -8.55 4.88
C LEU A 62 -1.82 -7.62 4.37
N SER A 63 -3.08 -8.00 4.54
CA SER A 63 -4.22 -7.22 4.09
C SER A 63 -5.22 -6.98 5.20
N PHE A 64 -5.61 -5.73 5.39
CA PHE A 64 -6.50 -5.29 6.47
C PHE A 64 -7.71 -4.56 5.90
N GLY A 65 -8.90 -4.96 6.36
CA GLY A 65 -10.20 -4.37 6.06
C GLY A 65 -10.61 -4.54 4.59
N MET A 66 -11.04 -5.74 4.26
CA MET A 66 -11.47 -6.08 2.90
C MET A 66 -13.01 -6.01 2.75
N GLY A 67 -13.78 -6.00 3.85
CA GLY A 67 -15.24 -5.92 3.83
C GLY A 67 -15.92 -7.12 3.14
N ASN A 68 -16.50 -6.91 1.97
CA ASN A 68 -17.09 -7.99 1.15
C ASN A 68 -16.33 -8.23 -0.15
N GLU A 69 -15.16 -7.61 -0.31
CA GLU A 69 -14.38 -7.65 -1.54
C GLU A 69 -13.01 -8.30 -1.32
N TRP A 70 -12.84 -9.49 -1.90
CA TRP A 70 -11.67 -10.36 -1.76
C TRP A 70 -10.79 -10.41 -3.00
N SER A 71 -11.17 -9.73 -4.09
CA SER A 71 -10.52 -9.91 -5.39
C SER A 71 -9.02 -9.58 -5.38
N PHE A 72 -8.57 -8.60 -4.58
CA PHE A 72 -7.14 -8.30 -4.42
C PHE A 72 -6.41 -9.45 -3.73
N GLU A 73 -6.97 -9.94 -2.62
CA GLU A 73 -6.40 -11.06 -1.86
C GLU A 73 -6.32 -12.33 -2.73
N GLU A 74 -7.37 -12.61 -3.50
CA GLU A 74 -7.42 -13.70 -4.48
C GLU A 74 -6.37 -13.52 -5.58
N ALA A 75 -6.28 -12.34 -6.19
CA ALA A 75 -5.28 -12.06 -7.22
C ALA A 75 -3.84 -12.21 -6.71
N MET A 76 -3.56 -11.78 -5.48
CA MET A 76 -2.24 -11.95 -4.86
C MET A 76 -1.94 -13.40 -4.50
N ALA A 77 -2.95 -14.16 -4.07
CA ALA A 77 -2.85 -15.59 -3.84
C ALA A 77 -2.59 -16.36 -5.15
N GLU A 78 -3.31 -16.04 -6.22
CA GLU A 78 -3.11 -16.59 -7.57
C GLU A 78 -1.75 -16.23 -8.16
N TYR A 79 -1.26 -15.02 -7.88
CA TYR A 79 0.11 -14.59 -8.20
C TYR A 79 1.17 -15.41 -7.44
N GLY A 80 0.77 -16.16 -6.42
CA GLY A 80 1.60 -17.09 -5.66
C GLY A 80 2.08 -16.56 -4.31
N CYS A 81 1.48 -15.49 -3.79
CA CYS A 81 1.80 -14.98 -2.46
C CYS A 81 1.09 -15.76 -1.35
N LYS A 82 1.73 -15.79 -0.18
CA LYS A 82 1.05 -16.12 1.06
C LYS A 82 0.35 -14.86 1.58
N VAL A 83 -0.97 -14.90 1.64
CA VAL A 83 -1.80 -13.76 2.03
C VAL A 83 -2.32 -13.99 3.44
N TYR A 84 -2.14 -13.00 4.32
CA TYR A 84 -2.76 -12.95 5.63
C TYR A 84 -3.78 -11.81 5.64
N ALA A 85 -5.05 -12.16 5.80
CA ALA A 85 -6.17 -11.22 5.72
C ALA A 85 -6.81 -11.01 7.10
N PHE A 86 -7.15 -9.76 7.41
CA PHE A 86 -7.62 -9.35 8.72
C PHE A 86 -8.80 -8.40 8.58
N ASP A 87 -9.95 -8.79 9.12
CA ASP A 87 -11.12 -7.92 9.14
C ASP A 87 -12.02 -8.27 10.34
N PRO A 88 -12.25 -7.34 11.28
CA PRO A 88 -13.04 -7.62 12.47
C PRO A 88 -14.56 -7.66 12.21
N THR A 89 -15.00 -7.21 11.03
CA THR A 89 -16.42 -7.18 10.65
C THR A 89 -16.91 -8.50 10.08
N ILE A 90 -15.99 -9.40 9.73
CA ILE A 90 -16.27 -10.69 9.10
C ILE A 90 -16.11 -11.80 10.12
N ARG A 91 -17.20 -12.55 10.35
CA ARG A 91 -17.19 -13.67 11.32
C ARG A 91 -16.70 -14.97 10.73
N GLN A 92 -17.19 -15.31 9.55
CA GLN A 92 -16.79 -16.49 8.81
C GLN A 92 -16.79 -16.11 7.34
N PRO A 93 -15.65 -16.21 6.65
CA PRO A 93 -15.63 -15.97 5.22
C PRO A 93 -16.30 -17.16 4.52
N ASP A 94 -17.24 -16.88 3.63
CA ASP A 94 -18.10 -17.89 3.01
C ASP A 94 -17.32 -18.90 2.13
N SER A 95 -16.10 -18.58 1.70
CA SER A 95 -15.22 -19.48 0.94
C SER A 95 -13.77 -18.97 0.85
N LEU A 96 -12.88 -19.31 1.78
CA LEU A 96 -11.43 -19.04 1.66
C LEU A 96 -10.55 -20.30 1.74
N SER A 97 -11.16 -21.47 1.64
CA SER A 97 -10.44 -22.73 1.75
C SER A 97 -9.74 -23.06 0.43
N GLY A 98 -8.43 -22.79 0.31
CA GLY A 98 -7.60 -23.56 -0.64
C GLY A 98 -6.39 -22.91 -1.32
N HIS A 99 -6.17 -21.59 -1.26
CA HIS A 99 -5.24 -20.93 -2.20
C HIS A 99 -4.13 -20.08 -1.55
N GLY A 100 -3.82 -20.25 -0.27
CA GLY A 100 -2.76 -19.49 0.40
C GLY A 100 -3.22 -18.21 1.10
N ILE A 101 -4.53 -18.05 1.28
CA ILE A 101 -5.15 -16.99 2.09
C ILE A 101 -5.38 -17.50 3.52
N HIS A 102 -4.91 -16.74 4.50
CA HIS A 102 -5.01 -17.01 5.93
C HIS A 102 -5.81 -15.89 6.61
N PHE A 103 -7.09 -16.11 6.83
CA PHE A 103 -7.98 -15.11 7.42
C PHE A 103 -8.02 -15.16 8.96
N ARG A 104 -8.09 -13.98 9.60
CA ARG A 104 -8.43 -13.83 11.03
C ARG A 104 -9.40 -12.66 11.26
N PRO A 105 -10.41 -12.82 12.13
CA PRO A 105 -11.39 -11.77 12.40
C PRO A 105 -10.86 -10.73 13.41
N LEU A 106 -9.80 -10.02 13.04
CA LEU A 106 -9.12 -9.02 13.87
C LEU A 106 -8.96 -7.72 13.08
N GLY A 107 -9.10 -6.59 13.75
CA GLY A 107 -8.80 -5.27 13.19
C GLY A 107 -7.38 -4.81 13.50
N LEU A 108 -6.91 -3.84 12.72
CA LEU A 108 -5.67 -3.11 12.97
C LEU A 108 -5.99 -1.83 13.73
N GLY A 109 -5.24 -1.52 14.77
CA GLY A 109 -5.45 -0.31 15.58
C GLY A 109 -4.20 0.15 16.29
N GLY A 110 -4.33 1.22 17.08
CA GLY A 110 -3.22 1.80 17.85
C GLY A 110 -2.90 1.08 19.16
N VAL A 111 -3.83 0.29 19.70
CA VAL A 111 -3.67 -0.47 20.94
C VAL A 111 -4.39 -1.80 20.81
N THR A 112 -3.79 -2.89 21.30
CA THR A 112 -4.43 -4.20 21.32
C THR A 112 -5.52 -4.26 22.38
N GLY A 113 -6.73 -4.62 21.98
CA GLY A 113 -7.90 -4.68 22.85
C GLY A 113 -9.22 -4.59 22.10
N VAL A 114 -10.21 -3.99 22.74
CA VAL A 114 -11.54 -3.77 22.18
C VAL A 114 -11.69 -2.32 21.74
N ALA A 115 -12.16 -2.10 20.52
CA ALA A 115 -12.53 -0.79 20.00
C ALA A 115 -14.01 -0.76 19.62
N SER A 116 -14.60 0.44 19.54
CA SER A 116 -15.96 0.62 19.04
C SER A 116 -15.93 1.01 17.57
N PHE A 117 -16.65 0.26 16.73
CA PHE A 117 -16.85 0.55 15.33
C PHE A 117 -18.35 0.53 15.02
N HIS A 118 -18.89 1.69 14.62
CA HIS A 118 -20.33 1.91 14.41
C HIS A 118 -21.23 1.39 15.56
N GLY A 119 -20.78 1.57 16.80
CA GLY A 119 -21.52 1.13 17.99
C GLY A 119 -21.41 -0.38 18.30
N THR A 120 -20.59 -1.12 17.54
CA THR A 120 -20.27 -2.53 17.80
C THR A 120 -18.87 -2.65 18.37
N GLU A 121 -18.67 -3.54 19.34
CA GLU A 121 -17.34 -3.86 19.85
C GLU A 121 -16.60 -4.80 18.89
N ILE A 122 -15.40 -4.41 18.48
CA ILE A 122 -14.51 -5.18 17.63
C ILE A 122 -13.17 -5.42 18.32
N GLN A 123 -12.54 -6.56 18.02
CA GLN A 123 -11.19 -6.86 18.48
C GLN A 123 -10.18 -6.20 17.53
N VAL A 124 -9.26 -5.42 18.09
CA VAL A 124 -8.17 -4.77 17.35
C VAL A 124 -6.82 -5.15 17.96
N CYS A 125 -5.79 -5.15 17.13
CA CYS A 125 -4.40 -5.41 17.52
C CYS A 125 -3.48 -4.34 16.95
N THR A 126 -2.39 -4.04 17.66
CA THR A 126 -1.27 -3.28 17.07
C THR A 126 -0.63 -4.09 15.94
N TYR A 127 0.09 -3.40 15.05
CA TYR A 127 0.80 -4.07 13.96
C TYR A 127 1.80 -5.10 14.47
N ARG A 128 2.55 -4.76 15.54
CA ARG A 128 3.48 -5.68 16.20
C ARG A 128 2.79 -6.94 16.71
N ASP A 129 1.65 -6.80 17.37
CA ASP A 129 0.94 -7.95 17.94
C ASP A 129 0.33 -8.84 16.85
N ILE A 130 -0.10 -8.26 15.73
CA ILE A 130 -0.47 -9.04 14.53
C ILE A 130 0.74 -9.83 14.02
N LEU A 131 1.90 -9.19 13.83
CA LEU A 131 3.10 -9.88 13.35
C LEU A 131 3.54 -11.01 14.30
N LYS A 132 3.46 -10.82 15.62
CA LYS A 132 3.68 -11.87 16.62
C LYS A 132 2.74 -13.05 16.45
N LEU A 133 1.44 -12.75 16.30
CA LEU A 133 0.38 -13.73 16.22
C LEU A 133 0.52 -14.67 15.02
N ILE A 134 1.13 -14.19 13.94
CA ILE A 134 1.36 -14.94 12.70
C ILE A 134 2.83 -15.35 12.49
N ASP A 135 3.69 -15.12 13.48
CA ASP A 135 5.12 -15.45 13.47
C ASP A 135 5.91 -14.78 12.32
N LEU A 136 5.65 -13.49 12.09
CA LEU A 136 6.26 -12.68 11.02
C LEU A 136 7.00 -11.44 11.52
N GLU A 137 7.26 -11.29 12.82
CA GLU A 137 7.98 -10.12 13.38
C GLU A 137 9.32 -9.83 12.72
N LYS A 138 10.00 -10.86 12.23
CA LYS A 138 11.33 -10.77 11.59
C LYS A 138 11.29 -10.92 10.07
N SER A 139 10.10 -11.06 9.50
CA SER A 139 9.91 -11.31 8.08
C SER A 139 9.91 -10.02 7.28
N VAL A 140 10.30 -10.11 6.02
CA VAL A 140 10.06 -9.04 5.04
C VAL A 140 8.63 -9.20 4.54
N ILE A 141 7.87 -8.11 4.53
CA ILE A 141 6.51 -8.05 4.01
C ILE A 141 6.57 -7.43 2.61
N ASP A 142 6.16 -8.17 1.59
CA ASP A 142 6.18 -7.70 0.21
C ASP A 142 5.09 -6.68 -0.07
N TYR A 143 3.94 -6.79 0.59
CA TYR A 143 2.85 -5.84 0.45
C TYR A 143 2.06 -5.73 1.75
N LEU A 144 1.91 -4.51 2.28
CA LEU A 144 0.99 -4.19 3.36
C LEU A 144 -0.19 -3.40 2.77
N ARG A 145 -1.37 -4.02 2.67
CA ARG A 145 -2.62 -3.35 2.30
C ARG A 145 -3.32 -2.84 3.56
N ILE A 146 -3.67 -1.55 3.62
CA ILE A 146 -4.42 -0.94 4.74
C ILE A 146 -5.64 -0.23 4.19
N ASP A 147 -6.82 -0.67 4.62
CA ASP A 147 -8.10 -0.10 4.23
C ASP A 147 -9.08 -0.31 5.40
N ILE A 148 -8.98 0.52 6.44
CA ILE A 148 -9.53 0.19 7.78
C ILE A 148 -10.49 1.26 8.31
N GLU A 149 -11.18 1.94 7.40
CA GLU A 149 -12.38 2.75 7.69
C GLU A 149 -12.15 3.81 8.80
N GLY A 150 -11.01 4.50 8.75
CA GLY A 150 -10.67 5.58 9.68
C GLY A 150 -9.71 5.17 10.81
N PHE A 151 -9.51 3.88 11.05
CA PHE A 151 -8.51 3.39 12.04
C PHE A 151 -7.06 3.63 11.58
N GLU A 152 -6.83 4.17 10.37
CA GLU A 152 -5.48 4.47 9.87
C GLU A 152 -4.76 5.46 10.79
N VAL A 153 -5.50 6.43 11.36
CA VAL A 153 -4.92 7.43 12.28
C VAL A 153 -4.33 6.75 13.51
N ASP A 154 -5.04 5.79 14.09
CA ASP A 154 -4.61 5.06 15.28
C ASP A 154 -3.45 4.11 14.96
N PHE A 155 -3.54 3.39 13.84
CA PHE A 155 -2.43 2.56 13.33
C PHE A 155 -1.16 3.38 13.16
N PHE A 156 -1.22 4.53 12.46
CA PHE A 156 -0.04 5.37 12.27
C PHE A 156 0.44 6.00 13.56
N HIS A 157 -0.45 6.34 14.48
CA HIS A 157 -0.05 6.87 15.77
C HIS A 157 0.82 5.85 16.53
N ASN A 158 0.44 4.57 16.53
CA ASN A 158 1.25 3.54 17.17
C ASN A 158 2.52 3.21 16.37
N VAL A 159 2.40 2.84 15.09
CA VAL A 159 3.56 2.33 14.34
C VAL A 159 4.64 3.41 14.12
N LEU A 160 4.28 4.70 14.02
CA LEU A 160 5.27 5.77 13.84
C LEU A 160 5.96 6.17 15.14
N ASN A 161 5.30 6.01 16.29
CA ASN A 161 5.84 6.44 17.59
C ASN A 161 6.55 5.31 18.36
N ASP A 162 5.95 4.12 18.37
CA ASP A 162 6.38 3.02 19.24
C ASP A 162 7.17 1.95 18.47
N ASP A 163 6.80 1.71 17.20
CA ASP A 163 7.21 0.52 16.44
C ASP A 163 7.74 0.84 15.03
N VAL A 164 8.37 2.00 14.86
CA VAL A 164 8.76 2.54 13.54
C VAL A 164 9.73 1.62 12.77
N GLU A 165 10.50 0.80 13.48
CA GLU A 165 11.42 -0.17 12.89
C GLU A 165 10.69 -1.27 12.12
N LEU A 166 9.42 -1.56 12.43
CA LEU A 166 8.63 -2.56 11.72
C LEU A 166 8.35 -2.15 10.26
N LEU A 167 8.27 -0.84 9.99
CA LEU A 167 8.08 -0.33 8.63
C LEU A 167 9.32 -0.58 7.74
N ALA A 168 10.51 -0.71 8.34
CA ALA A 168 11.76 -0.94 7.60
C ALA A 168 11.86 -2.32 6.92
N ASN A 169 10.93 -3.24 7.26
CA ASN A 169 10.81 -4.57 6.69
C ASN A 169 9.68 -4.69 5.66
N ILE A 170 9.01 -3.58 5.31
CA ILE A 170 7.93 -3.57 4.33
C ILE A 170 8.46 -3.03 3.01
N LYS A 171 8.27 -3.77 1.91
CA LYS A 171 8.68 -3.33 0.56
C LYS A 171 7.76 -2.25 0.00
N GLN A 172 6.46 -2.41 0.18
CA GLN A 172 5.46 -1.43 -0.27
C GLN A 172 4.21 -1.46 0.62
N ILE A 173 3.59 -0.29 0.74
CA ILE A 173 2.36 -0.06 1.48
C ILE A 173 1.34 0.45 0.47
N GLY A 174 0.32 -0.37 0.20
CA GLY A 174 -0.89 0.08 -0.48
C GLY A 174 -1.91 0.46 0.55
N MET A 175 -2.54 1.62 0.41
CA MET A 175 -3.48 2.05 1.42
C MET A 175 -4.56 2.97 0.90
N GLU A 176 -5.76 2.75 1.41
CA GLU A 176 -6.83 3.73 1.37
C GLU A 176 -6.77 4.56 2.65
N ILE A 177 -6.70 5.88 2.49
CA ILE A 177 -6.82 6.80 3.63
C ILE A 177 -8.19 7.42 3.65
N HIS A 178 -8.70 7.65 4.86
CA HIS A 178 -10.00 8.26 5.13
C HIS A 178 -9.86 9.64 5.78
N PRO A 179 -9.56 10.73 5.04
CA PRO A 179 -9.45 12.07 5.61
C PRO A 179 -10.81 12.54 6.11
N LEU A 180 -11.07 12.29 7.40
CA LEU A 180 -12.28 12.65 8.12
C LEU A 180 -12.64 14.13 7.93
N ALA A 181 -13.92 14.49 8.07
CA ALA A 181 -14.39 15.86 7.89
C ALA A 181 -13.84 16.87 8.93
N SER A 182 -13.32 16.38 10.06
CA SER A 182 -12.70 17.22 11.10
C SER A 182 -11.34 17.72 10.64
N GLU A 183 -11.15 19.05 10.60
CA GLU A 183 -9.89 19.71 10.23
C GLU A 183 -8.69 19.14 11.02
N THR A 184 -8.81 19.01 12.34
CA THR A 184 -7.75 18.49 13.19
C THR A 184 -7.36 17.05 12.84
N LEU A 185 -8.34 16.16 12.63
CA LEU A 185 -8.07 14.75 12.31
C LEU A 185 -7.52 14.60 10.89
N ARG A 186 -8.06 15.40 9.97
CA ARG A 186 -7.58 15.50 8.60
C ARG A 186 -6.10 15.89 8.58
N ASP A 187 -5.74 16.96 9.28
CA ASP A 187 -4.36 17.45 9.34
C ASP A 187 -3.41 16.47 10.03
N LEU A 188 -3.88 15.80 11.09
CA LEU A 188 -3.14 14.72 11.73
C LEU A 188 -2.84 13.58 10.76
N MET A 189 -3.85 13.10 10.02
CA MET A 189 -3.68 12.04 9.03
C MET A 189 -2.67 12.46 7.96
N TRP A 190 -2.81 13.64 7.36
CA TRP A 190 -1.84 14.11 6.36
C TRP A 190 -0.44 14.30 6.93
N SER A 191 -0.30 14.68 8.20
CA SER A 191 1.00 14.72 8.87
C SER A 191 1.62 13.34 8.98
N GLN A 192 0.87 12.33 9.41
CA GLN A 192 1.31 10.93 9.49
C GLN A 192 1.73 10.38 8.12
N ILE A 193 0.92 10.61 7.08
CA ILE A 193 1.25 10.19 5.70
C ILE A 193 2.54 10.82 5.19
N ARG A 194 2.80 12.09 5.52
CA ARG A 194 4.06 12.75 5.14
C ARG A 194 5.28 12.17 5.86
N GLN A 195 5.13 11.61 7.05
CA GLN A 195 6.24 10.97 7.78
C GLN A 195 6.79 9.74 7.06
N LEU A 196 5.99 9.04 6.24
CA LEU A 196 6.49 7.95 5.40
C LEU A 196 7.63 8.40 4.48
N ARG A 197 7.60 9.64 3.98
CA ARG A 197 8.69 10.20 3.16
C ARG A 197 10.00 10.32 3.92
N SER A 198 9.96 10.68 5.21
CA SER A 198 11.16 10.69 6.06
C SER A 198 11.66 9.30 6.43
N LEU A 199 10.84 8.26 6.21
CA LEU A 199 11.18 6.85 6.44
C LEU A 199 11.60 6.13 5.15
N HIS A 200 12.03 6.89 4.13
CA HIS A 200 12.48 6.37 2.83
C HIS A 200 11.38 5.66 2.01
N PHE A 201 10.12 6.02 2.21
CA PHE A 201 9.05 5.63 1.30
C PHE A 201 8.78 6.72 0.27
N SER A 202 8.77 6.33 -1.00
CA SER A 202 8.31 7.19 -2.10
C SER A 202 6.88 6.85 -2.48
N GLN A 203 6.06 7.89 -2.63
CA GLN A 203 4.72 7.76 -3.17
C GLN A 203 4.79 7.61 -4.69
N VAL A 204 4.35 6.47 -5.21
CA VAL A 204 4.38 6.18 -6.65
C VAL A 204 2.99 6.21 -7.30
N SER A 205 1.93 6.10 -6.50
CA SER A 205 0.54 6.31 -6.93
C SER A 205 -0.28 7.07 -5.87
N SER A 206 -1.22 7.89 -6.33
CA SER A 206 -2.24 8.51 -5.50
C SER A 206 -3.47 8.83 -6.33
N LEU A 207 -4.57 8.15 -6.07
CA LEU A 207 -5.83 8.30 -6.79
C LEU A 207 -6.95 8.65 -5.80
N PRO A 208 -7.72 9.73 -6.02
CA PRO A 208 -8.93 9.96 -5.24
C PRO A 208 -9.99 8.94 -5.63
N SER A 209 -10.84 8.54 -4.68
CA SER A 209 -12.01 7.76 -5.04
C SER A 209 -12.99 8.54 -5.90
N MET A 210 -13.52 7.87 -6.92
CA MET A 210 -14.48 8.48 -7.83
C MET A 210 -15.87 8.43 -7.20
N GLY A 211 -16.46 9.60 -6.93
CA GLY A 211 -17.88 9.72 -6.58
C GLY A 211 -18.20 10.05 -5.12
N TRP A 212 -17.24 9.85 -4.20
CA TRP A 212 -17.43 10.17 -2.78
C TRP A 212 -16.66 11.43 -2.43
N THR A 213 -17.34 12.58 -2.46
CA THR A 213 -16.72 13.88 -2.20
C THR A 213 -17.45 14.67 -1.14
N TYR A 214 -16.73 15.60 -0.50
CA TYR A 214 -17.31 16.57 0.41
C TYR A 214 -16.68 17.95 0.19
N THR A 215 -17.28 18.99 0.77
CA THR A 215 -16.73 20.35 0.70
C THR A 215 -15.85 20.61 1.92
N PHE A 216 -14.59 20.94 1.70
CA PHE A 216 -13.63 21.36 2.71
C PHE A 216 -12.94 22.65 2.24
N GLU A 217 -12.95 23.71 3.06
CA GLU A 217 -12.38 25.02 2.69
C GLU A 217 -12.82 25.53 1.30
N ASN A 218 -14.11 25.42 0.98
CA ASN A 218 -14.70 25.79 -0.33
C ASN A 218 -14.14 25.01 -1.53
N LYS A 219 -13.49 23.86 -1.30
CA LYS A 219 -13.03 22.95 -2.35
C LYS A 219 -13.75 21.62 -2.24
N THR A 220 -14.06 21.03 -3.39
CA THR A 220 -14.49 19.62 -3.47
C THR A 220 -13.28 18.73 -3.25
N VAL A 221 -13.32 17.91 -2.22
CA VAL A 221 -12.27 16.95 -1.87
C VAL A 221 -12.83 15.54 -1.81
N SER A 222 -11.99 14.54 -2.11
CA SER A 222 -12.37 13.13 -1.97
C SER A 222 -12.53 12.74 -0.50
N GLN A 223 -13.49 11.86 -0.21
CA GLN A 223 -13.66 11.24 1.11
C GLN A 223 -12.53 10.28 1.44
N PHE A 224 -11.94 9.64 0.42
CA PHE A 224 -10.83 8.72 0.58
C PHE A 224 -9.87 8.75 -0.62
N TYR A 225 -8.63 8.33 -0.38
CA TYR A 225 -7.56 8.32 -1.38
C TYR A 225 -6.82 7.00 -1.33
N GLU A 226 -6.70 6.38 -2.50
CA GLU A 226 -5.87 5.21 -2.73
C GLU A 226 -4.42 5.64 -2.98
N MET A 227 -3.50 5.05 -2.25
CA MET A 227 -2.08 5.40 -2.29
C MET A 227 -1.20 4.16 -2.37
N LEU A 228 -0.13 4.28 -3.16
CA LEU A 228 0.95 3.28 -3.17
C LEU A 228 2.27 3.94 -2.77
N TRP A 229 2.88 3.39 -1.75
CA TRP A 229 4.18 3.77 -1.22
C TRP A 229 5.18 2.63 -1.41
N VAL A 230 6.36 2.96 -1.93
CA VAL A 230 7.45 2.01 -2.15
C VAL A 230 8.62 2.38 -1.26
N ASN A 231 9.17 1.40 -0.55
CA ASN A 231 10.33 1.56 0.29
C ASN A 231 11.61 1.57 -0.55
N GLU A 232 12.26 2.73 -0.64
CA GLU A 232 13.46 2.97 -1.44
C GLU A 232 14.67 2.16 -0.96
N LYS A 233 14.64 1.62 0.27
CA LYS A 233 15.68 0.69 0.76
C LYS A 233 15.76 -0.58 -0.10
N PHE A 234 14.66 -0.99 -0.71
CA PHE A 234 14.60 -2.19 -1.53
C PHE A 234 14.84 -1.91 -3.02
N ARG A 235 14.81 -0.65 -3.45
CA ARG A 235 14.98 -0.26 -4.87
C ARG A 235 16.46 -0.34 -5.30
#